data_AF-A0A255ZB68-F1
#
_entry.id   AF-A0A255ZB68-F1
#
_cell.length_a   1.000
_cell.length_b   1.000
_cell.length_c   1.000
_cell.angle_alpha   90.00
_cell.angle_beta   90.00
_cell.angle_gamma   90.00
#
_symmetry.space_group_name_H-M   'P 1'
#
loop_
_entity.id
_entity.type
_entity.pdbx_description
1 polymer ?
#
loop_
_entity_poly.entity_id
_entity_poly.type
_entity_poly.pdbx_seq_one_letter_code
_entity_poly.pdbx_strand_id
1 'polypeptide(L)' 'MKSEQLQKLIAQLANAKTSAEVRTVIDQAISSGFNVLELLTYFKAHPRDIETKSQDHQNTISNSQKAEIVIQQLMAKLRG' A
#
# COMPACT_ATOMS: atom_id res chain seq x y z
N MET A 1 17.06 9.24 2.04
CA MET A 1 15.94 9.91 2.72
C MET A 1 14.57 9.49 2.16
N LYS A 2 14.03 10.03 1.04
CA LYS A 2 12.70 9.61 0.53
C LYS A 2 12.60 8.12 0.18
N SER A 3 13.69 7.53 -0.33
CA SER A 3 13.73 6.11 -0.74
C SER A 3 13.60 5.13 0.43
N GLU A 4 14.15 5.46 1.61
CA GLU A 4 14.09 4.60 2.79
C GLU A 4 12.70 4.60 3.41
N GLN A 5 12.05 5.77 3.45
CA GLN A 5 10.67 5.88 3.91
C GLN A 5 9.70 5.17 2.95
N LEU A 6 9.93 5.25 1.64
CA LEU A 6 9.15 4.54 0.63
C LEU A 6 9.34 3.02 0.73
N GLN A 7 10.57 2.54 0.91
CA GLN A 7 10.83 1.11 1.15
C GLN A 7 10.17 0.61 2.43
N LYS A 8 10.22 1.40 3.52
CA LYS A 8 9.53 1.07 4.77
C LYS A 8 8.01 1.00 4.57
N LEU A 9 7.44 1.96 3.82
CA LEU A 9 6.03 1.95 3.45
C LEU A 9 5.66 0.70 2.66
N ILE A 10 6.43 0.36 1.63
CA ILE A 10 6.21 -0.84 0.81
C ILE A 10 6.27 -2.10 1.68
N ALA A 11 7.26 -2.20 2.58
CA ALA A 11 7.39 -3.34 3.49
C ALA A 11 6.21 -3.44 4.48
N GLN A 12 5.70 -2.32 4.98
CA GLN A 12 4.53 -2.30 5.86
C GLN A 12 3.25 -2.69 5.10
N LEU A 13 3.07 -2.20 3.87
CA LEU A 13 1.94 -2.58 3.01
C LEU A 13 2.01 -4.05 2.60
N ALA A 14 3.20 -4.56 2.30
CA ALA A 14 3.42 -5.97 2.03
C ALA A 14 2.99 -6.83 3.25
N ASN A 15 3.42 -6.46 4.45
CA ASN A 15 3.05 -7.19 5.68
C ASN A 15 1.59 -7.00 6.12
N ALA A 16 0.88 -5.99 5.62
CA ALA A 16 -0.52 -5.76 5.95
C ALA A 16 -1.38 -6.93 5.48
N LYS A 17 -2.19 -7.48 6.38
CA LYS A 17 -3.00 -8.67 6.11
C LYS A 17 -4.45 -8.33 5.82
N THR A 18 -4.92 -7.20 6.34
CA THR A 18 -6.30 -6.73 6.23
C THR A 18 -6.40 -5.37 5.55
N SER A 19 -7.56 -5.05 4.97
CA SER A 19 -7.82 -3.75 4.34
C SER A 19 -7.74 -2.60 5.35
N ALA A 20 -8.04 -2.87 6.63
CA ALA A 20 -7.93 -1.91 7.73
C ALA A 20 -6.46 -1.58 8.06
N GLU A 21 -5.57 -2.58 8.02
CA GLU A 21 -4.13 -2.36 8.17
C GLU A 21 -3.57 -1.57 6.98
N VAL A 22 -3.95 -1.93 5.75
CA VAL A 22 -3.56 -1.19 4.55
C VAL A 22 -3.94 0.28 4.68
N ARG A 23 -5.18 0.57 5.11
CA ARG A 23 -5.65 1.93 5.34
C ARG A 23 -4.81 2.66 6.40
N THR A 24 -4.55 2.02 7.54
CA THR A 24 -3.73 2.59 8.62
C THR A 24 -2.33 2.95 8.13
N VAL A 25 -1.69 2.06 7.36
CA VAL A 25 -0.35 2.28 6.80
C VAL A 25 -0.36 3.45 5.81
N ILE A 26 -1.39 3.57 4.96
CA ILE A 26 -1.54 4.71 4.04
C ILE A 26 -1.75 6.02 4.81
N ASP A 27 -2.60 6.04 5.83
CA ASP A 27 -2.83 7.22 6.67
C ASP A 27 -1.56 7.68 7.38
N GLN A 28 -0.74 6.75 7.87
CA GLN A 28 0.56 7.03 8.46
C GLN A 28 1.54 7.61 7.43
N ALA A 29 1.55 7.09 6.20
CA ALA A 29 2.39 7.62 5.12
C ALA A 29 2.02 9.07 4.79
N ILE A 30 0.72 9.35 4.61
CA ILE A 30 0.23 10.71 4.32
C ILE A 30 0.60 11.67 5.46
N SER A 31 0.38 11.25 6.71
CA SER A 31 0.75 12.04 7.89
C SER A 31 2.26 12.28 8.00
N SER A 32 3.08 11.37 7.45
CA SER A 32 4.55 11.52 7.37
C SER A 32 5.01 12.42 6.23
N GLY A 33 4.09 13.01 5.46
CA GLY A 33 4.39 13.96 4.39
C GLY A 33 4.40 13.36 2.97
N PHE A 34 3.94 12.12 2.78
CA PHE A 34 3.77 11.57 1.43
C PHE A 34 2.55 12.17 0.74
N ASN A 35 2.71 12.55 -0.53
CA ASN A 35 1.60 12.99 -1.35
C ASN A 35 0.80 11.78 -1.87
N VAL A 36 -0.52 11.82 -1.70
CA VAL A 36 -1.43 10.74 -2.13
C VAL A 36 -1.32 10.48 -3.64
N LEU A 37 -1.16 11.52 -4.46
CA LEU A 37 -1.03 11.40 -5.91
C LEU A 37 0.32 10.78 -6.32
N GLU A 38 1.40 11.12 -5.61
CA GLU A 38 2.71 10.50 -5.83
C GLU A 38 2.66 9.01 -5.49
N LEU A 39 2.06 8.64 -4.34
CA LEU A 39 1.87 7.24 -3.95
C LEU A 39 1.01 6.48 -4.96
N LEU A 40 -0.11 7.08 -5.40
CA LEU A 40 -0.99 6.46 -6.38
C LEU A 40 -0.26 6.21 -7.71
N THR A 41 0.54 7.18 -8.16
CA THR A 41 1.32 7.06 -9.40
C THR A 41 2.38 5.97 -9.26
N TYR A 42 3.08 5.93 -8.12
CA TYR A 42 4.07 4.91 -7.83
C TYR A 42 3.47 3.50 -7.86
N PHE A 43 2.42 3.25 -7.08
CA PHE A 43 1.83 1.90 -6.99
C PHE A 43 1.10 1.45 -8.26
N LYS A 44 0.63 2.38 -9.09
CA LYS A 44 0.14 2.07 -10.44
C LYS A 44 1.27 1.64 -11.38
N ALA A 45 2.45 2.26 -11.27
CA ALA A 45 3.63 1.91 -12.07
C ALA A 45 4.32 0.62 -11.56
N HIS A 46 4.26 0.38 -10.24
CA HIS A 46 4.94 -0.72 -9.55
C HIS A 46 3.96 -1.57 -8.70
N PRO A 47 2.94 -2.20 -9.31
CA PRO A 47 1.96 -2.99 -8.55
C PRO A 47 2.59 -4.19 -7.84
N ARG A 48 3.69 -4.73 -8.39
CA ARG A 48 4.42 -5.89 -7.87
C ARG A 48 5.18 -5.63 -6.57
N ASP A 49 5.48 -4.38 -6.23
CA ASP A 49 6.23 -4.06 -5.02
C ASP A 49 5.44 -4.35 -3.74
N ILE A 50 4.11 -4.31 -3.84
CA ILE A 50 3.17 -4.58 -2.74
C ILE A 50 2.54 -5.96 -2.81
N GLU A 51 2.82 -6.73 -3.86
CA GLU A 51 2.47 -8.15 -3.94
C GLU A 51 3.42 -8.95 -3.04
N THR A 52 2.94 -9.43 -1.90
CA THR A 52 3.73 -10.33 -1.05
C THR A 52 4.02 -11.64 -1.78
N LYS A 53 5.27 -12.09 -1.82
CA LYS A 53 5.62 -13.44 -2.28
C LYS A 53 5.20 -14.55 -1.30
N SER A 54 4.46 -14.23 -0.24
CA SER A 54 4.07 -15.20 0.77
C SER A 54 2.98 -16.12 0.24
N GLN A 55 3.34 -17.40 0.09
CA GLN A 55 2.44 -18.54 -0.14
C GLN A 55 1.61 -18.87 1.12
N ASP A 56 1.18 -17.87 1.87
CA ASP A 56 0.40 -18.10 3.08
C ASP A 56 -1.04 -18.40 2.66
N HIS A 57 -1.36 -19.69 2.56
CA HIS A 57 -2.68 -20.19 2.19
C HIS A 57 -3.76 -19.87 3.25
N GLN A 58 -3.41 -19.20 4.36
CA GLN A 58 -4.36 -18.74 5.36
C GLN A 58 -4.80 -17.28 5.14
N ASN A 59 -5.76 -17.14 4.24
CA ASN A 59 -6.95 -16.29 4.43
C ASN A 59 -6.72 -14.81 4.80
N THR A 60 -5.79 -14.12 4.16
CA THR A 60 -5.68 -12.66 4.29
C THR A 60 -5.26 -12.04 2.97
N ILE A 61 -6.26 -11.57 2.19
CA ILE A 61 -6.19 -10.85 0.92
C ILE A 61 -5.20 -11.43 -0.10
N SER A 62 -5.71 -12.02 -1.18
CA SER A 62 -4.86 -12.52 -2.28
C SER A 62 -3.87 -11.45 -2.73
N ASN A 63 -2.61 -11.82 -2.98
CA ASN A 63 -1.53 -10.89 -3.32
C ASN A 63 -1.91 -9.94 -4.47
N SER A 64 -2.59 -10.46 -5.49
CA SER A 64 -3.13 -9.69 -6.62
C SER A 64 -4.17 -8.63 -6.22
N GLN A 65 -5.00 -8.92 -5.22
CA GLN A 65 -6.03 -8.00 -4.72
C GLN A 65 -5.45 -6.91 -3.81
N LYS A 66 -4.27 -7.13 -3.23
CA LYS A 66 -3.65 -6.16 -2.31
C LYS A 66 -3.25 -4.87 -3.03
N ALA A 67 -2.66 -4.98 -4.21
CA ALA A 67 -2.32 -3.82 -5.03
C ALA A 67 -3.57 -3.00 -5.42
N GLU A 68 -4.64 -3.69 -5.80
CA GLU A 68 -5.93 -3.05 -6.10
C GLU A 68 -6.52 -2.33 -4.87
N ILE A 69 -6.46 -2.95 -3.69
CA ILE A 69 -6.96 -2.35 -2.44
C ILE A 69 -6.15 -1.09 -2.09
N VAL A 70 -4.82 -1.12 -2.23
CA VAL A 70 -3.98 0.08 -2.00
C VAL A 70 -4.37 1.21 -2.96
N ILE A 71 -4.53 0.91 -4.24
CA ILE A 71 -4.96 1.89 -5.26
C ILE A 71 -6.34 2.46 -4.93
N GLN A 72 -7.30 1.61 -4.54
CA GLN A 72 -8.65 2.04 -4.18
C GLN A 72 -8.66 2.93 -2.94
N GLN A 73 -7.86 2.62 -1.91
CA GLN A 73 -7.75 3.45 -0.72
C GLN A 73 -7.14 4.83 -1.03
N LEU A 74 -6.09 4.86 -1.85
CA LEU A 74 -5.47 6.12 -2.30
C LEU A 74 -6.44 6.95 -3.15
N MET A 75 -7.21 6.32 -4.04
CA MET A 75 -8.25 7.01 -4.80
C MET A 75 -9.38 7.56 -3.91
N ALA A 76 -9.80 6.80 -2.89
CA ALA A 76 -10.80 7.26 -1.93
C ALA A 76 -10.32 8.51 -1.17
N LYS A 77 -9.04 8.57 -0.82
CA LYS A 77 -8.39 9.73 -0.19
C LYS A 77 -8.23 10.95 -1.10
N LEU A 78 -8.29 10.79 -2.43
CA LEU A 78 -8.29 11.90 -3.37
C LEU A 78 -9.68 12.46 -3.67
N ARG A 79 -10.74 11.67 -3.43
CA ARG A 79 -12.14 12.09 -3.68
C ARG A 79 -12.81 12.69 -2.44
N GLY A 80 -12.27 12.47 -1.25
CA GLY A 80 -12.73 13.06 0.01
C GLY A 80 -11.85 14.22 0.40
#